data_AF-A0A1I0MUI7-F1
#
_entry.id   AF-A0A1I0MUI7-F1
#
_cell.length_a   1.000
_cell.length_b   1.000
_cell.length_c   1.000
_cell.angle_alpha   90.00
_cell.angle_beta   90.00
_cell.angle_gamma   90.00
#
_symmetry.space_group_name_H-M   'P 1'
#
loop_
_entity.id
_entity.type
_entity.pdbx_description
1 polymer ?
#
loop_
_entity_poly.entity_id
_entity_poly.type
_entity_poly.pdbx_seq_one_letter_code
_entity_poly.pdbx_strand_id
1 'polypeptide(L)'
;MKTVAAISDSIENSIYDPGRSVITIKDMQLDPVVMVSRVYDGDGEFESIDVSEIIDAAFSECDIAAVSVGYLTDDSVISYLAGKLSSGEHAPVVARPSMISDDGDILVDESVYHAFADHLMKHIKTVIVNSYEAELLSGFECVMESDYMRAAKKIHNTFGCHVIVTASEQTGGKLIACVGDKSSWMDLPKYAEGFEPHKYALSSAIACGYAHGFSSIESIEFALGFCTGNKKIEDLIGTPEPEDPVKAEKPAENISFVSPGKALRDIARGFNSEFKSTEDRPAPAVTSVIDENLNKPRGEVSGLTAPAKSVSDTVTELQALKERLEKLRGAAGNSGA
;
A
#
# COMPACT_ATOMS: atom_id res chain seq x y z
N MET A 1 13.42 12.22 -0.48
CA MET A 1 12.39 11.93 -1.49
C MET A 1 11.28 11.19 -0.74
N LYS A 2 10.03 11.15 -1.23
CA LYS A 2 8.95 10.48 -0.47
C LYS A 2 9.23 8.98 -0.39
N THR A 3 8.93 8.36 0.74
CA THR A 3 9.20 6.94 0.96
C THR A 3 7.94 6.10 0.79
N VAL A 4 8.06 4.95 0.13
CA VAL A 4 7.04 3.90 0.14
C VAL A 4 7.57 2.71 0.90
N ALA A 5 6.87 2.35 1.97
CA ALA A 5 7.16 1.17 2.76
C ALA A 5 6.51 -0.05 2.10
N ALA A 6 7.24 -1.14 1.91
CA ALA A 6 6.70 -2.42 1.45
C ALA A 6 7.00 -3.51 2.47
N ILE A 7 6.00 -4.28 2.87
CA ILE A 7 6.16 -5.41 3.79
C ILE A 7 5.56 -6.68 3.18
N SER A 8 6.34 -7.75 3.14
CA SER A 8 5.96 -9.03 2.53
C SER A 8 6.94 -10.11 2.96
N ASP A 9 6.49 -11.35 3.03
CA ASP A 9 7.35 -12.51 2.94
C ASP A 9 7.92 -12.63 1.53
N SER A 10 9.02 -13.36 1.41
CA SER A 10 9.73 -13.60 0.16
C SER A 10 9.63 -15.06 -0.21
N ILE A 11 9.14 -15.32 -1.42
CA ILE A 11 9.35 -16.59 -2.12
C ILE A 11 10.15 -16.23 -3.37
N GLU A 12 11.42 -16.63 -3.42
CA GLU A 12 12.33 -16.24 -4.50
C GLU A 12 11.79 -16.64 -5.88
N ASN A 13 12.00 -15.77 -6.87
CA ASN A 13 11.60 -16.01 -8.27
C ASN A 13 10.09 -16.23 -8.46
N SER A 14 9.27 -15.72 -7.53
CA SER A 14 7.82 -15.82 -7.59
C SER A 14 7.14 -14.45 -7.68
N ILE A 15 5.82 -14.46 -7.83
CA ILE A 15 5.01 -13.24 -7.71
C ILE A 15 5.03 -12.63 -6.30
N TYR A 16 5.51 -13.35 -5.29
CA TYR A 16 5.61 -12.89 -3.92
C TYR A 16 6.99 -12.31 -3.58
N ASP A 17 7.91 -12.28 -4.55
CA ASP A 17 9.24 -11.71 -4.35
C ASP A 17 9.16 -10.18 -4.08
N PRO A 18 9.66 -9.70 -2.93
CA PRO A 18 9.63 -8.28 -2.57
C PRO A 18 10.54 -7.42 -3.46
N GLY A 19 11.48 -8.01 -4.21
CA GLY A 19 12.26 -7.35 -5.24
C GLY A 19 11.39 -6.68 -6.31
N ARG A 20 10.20 -7.25 -6.60
CA ARG A 20 9.20 -6.63 -7.49
C ARG A 20 8.73 -5.29 -6.93
N SER A 21 8.54 -5.19 -5.62
CA SER A 21 8.19 -3.92 -4.95
C SER A 21 9.33 -2.92 -5.00
N VAL A 22 10.57 -3.35 -4.77
CA VAL A 22 11.76 -2.47 -4.89
C VAL A 22 11.85 -1.87 -6.29
N ILE A 23 11.75 -2.72 -7.32
CA ILE A 23 11.81 -2.31 -8.73
C ILE A 23 10.67 -1.35 -9.05
N THR A 24 9.45 -1.66 -8.62
CA THR A 24 8.27 -0.81 -8.83
C THR A 24 8.44 0.58 -8.22
N ILE A 25 8.86 0.65 -6.95
CA ILE A 25 8.97 1.92 -6.22
C ILE A 25 10.09 2.78 -6.81
N LYS A 26 11.23 2.18 -7.16
CA LYS A 26 12.36 2.89 -7.79
C LYS A 26 12.00 3.41 -9.18
N ASP A 27 11.38 2.57 -10.03
CA ASP A 27 10.99 2.98 -11.39
C ASP A 27 9.84 4.02 -11.36
N MET A 28 9.15 4.18 -10.23
CA MET A 28 8.21 5.28 -9.95
C MET A 28 8.83 6.48 -9.21
N GLN A 29 10.18 6.55 -9.16
CA GLN A 29 10.96 7.66 -8.59
C GLN A 29 10.64 7.97 -7.11
N LEU A 30 10.51 6.93 -6.29
CA LEU A 30 10.29 7.01 -4.85
C LEU A 30 11.33 6.19 -4.09
N ASP A 31 11.50 6.46 -2.79
CA ASP A 31 12.45 5.72 -1.95
C ASP A 31 11.79 4.46 -1.39
N PRO A 32 12.29 3.24 -1.67
CA PRO A 32 11.75 2.02 -1.07
C PRO A 32 12.35 1.77 0.32
N VAL A 33 11.48 1.46 1.27
CA VAL A 33 11.85 0.77 2.52
C VAL A 33 11.15 -0.58 2.51
N VAL A 34 11.90 -1.67 2.46
CA VAL A 34 11.34 -3.02 2.33
C VAL A 34 11.62 -3.83 3.57
N MET A 35 10.56 -4.42 4.12
CA MET A 35 10.55 -5.24 5.31
C MET A 35 10.16 -6.66 4.90
N VAL A 36 11.05 -7.63 5.15
CA VAL A 36 10.83 -9.03 4.82
C VAL A 36 10.77 -9.83 6.11
N SER A 37 9.60 -10.39 6.43
CA SER A 37 9.38 -11.14 7.67
C SER A 37 9.80 -12.60 7.57
N ARG A 38 9.57 -13.25 6.42
CA ARG A 38 10.03 -14.61 6.17
C ARG A 38 10.62 -14.75 4.78
N VAL A 39 11.61 -15.62 4.64
CA VAL A 39 12.21 -15.99 3.35
C VAL A 39 12.05 -17.48 3.17
N TYR A 40 11.27 -17.87 2.17
CA TYR A 40 11.02 -19.24 1.79
C TYR A 40 12.03 -19.73 0.75
N ASP A 41 12.51 -20.95 0.91
CA ASP A 41 13.30 -21.65 -0.10
C ASP A 41 12.42 -22.43 -1.09
N GLY A 42 13.06 -23.17 -2.00
CA GLY A 42 12.38 -23.97 -3.02
C GLY A 42 11.65 -25.21 -2.50
N ASP A 43 11.92 -25.63 -1.27
CA ASP A 43 11.28 -26.78 -0.61
C ASP A 43 10.13 -26.34 0.31
N GLY A 44 9.94 -25.03 0.49
CA GLY A 44 8.89 -24.44 1.32
C GLY A 44 9.27 -24.27 2.79
N GLU A 45 10.53 -24.55 3.15
CA GLU A 45 11.09 -24.18 4.44
C GLU A 45 11.35 -22.67 4.47
N PHE A 46 11.35 -22.06 5.65
CA PHE A 46 11.55 -20.61 5.77
C PHE A 46 12.45 -20.20 6.92
N GLU A 47 13.16 -19.11 6.70
CA GLU A 47 13.85 -18.34 7.73
C GLU A 47 12.98 -17.16 8.16
N SER A 48 12.81 -16.99 9.47
CA SER A 48 12.04 -15.87 10.04
C SER A 48 12.96 -14.74 10.48
N ILE A 49 12.56 -13.52 10.17
CA ILE A 49 13.23 -12.28 10.53
C ILE A 49 12.25 -11.49 11.40
N ASP A 50 12.65 -11.13 12.61
CA ASP A 50 11.86 -10.20 13.42
C ASP A 50 11.95 -8.80 12.81
N VAL A 51 10.84 -8.37 12.20
CA VAL A 51 10.72 -7.08 11.53
C VAL A 51 10.15 -5.99 12.44
N SER A 52 9.87 -6.27 13.71
CA SER A 52 9.20 -5.33 14.62
C SER A 52 10.02 -4.04 14.79
N GLU A 53 11.32 -4.16 15.08
CA GLU A 53 12.22 -3.01 15.19
C GLU A 53 12.40 -2.27 13.86
N ILE A 54 12.35 -3.01 12.74
CA ILE A 54 12.48 -2.42 11.40
C ILE A 54 11.22 -1.62 11.05
N ILE A 55 10.04 -2.14 11.38
CA ILE A 55 8.77 -1.43 11.27
C ILE A 55 8.79 -0.17 12.15
N ASP A 56 9.25 -0.29 13.39
CA ASP A 56 9.35 0.85 14.30
C ASP A 56 10.29 1.94 13.76
N ALA A 57 11.49 1.58 13.30
CA ALA A 57 12.44 2.50 12.71
C ALA A 57 11.87 3.14 11.42
N ALA A 58 11.29 2.33 10.52
CA ALA A 58 10.71 2.84 9.28
C ALA A 58 9.64 3.90 9.54
N PHE A 59 8.70 3.64 10.45
CA PHE A 59 7.60 4.56 10.73
C PHE A 59 7.99 5.76 11.60
N SER A 60 9.12 5.72 12.30
CA SER A 60 9.57 6.83 13.14
C SER A 60 10.65 7.71 12.48
N GLU A 61 11.45 7.15 11.57
CA GLU A 61 12.58 7.84 10.94
C GLU A 61 12.33 8.22 9.48
N CYS A 62 11.41 7.54 8.78
CA CYS A 62 11.11 7.81 7.37
C CYS A 62 9.82 8.61 7.18
N ASP A 63 9.80 9.47 6.17
CA ASP A 63 8.58 10.12 5.69
C ASP A 63 7.78 9.16 4.80
N ILE A 64 7.12 8.18 5.43
CA ILE A 64 6.31 7.17 4.74
C ILE A 64 5.08 7.85 4.14
N ALA A 65 5.05 7.93 2.81
CA ALA A 65 3.95 8.52 2.05
C ALA A 65 2.89 7.49 1.63
N ALA A 66 3.23 6.20 1.59
CA ALA A 66 2.29 5.09 1.39
C ALA A 66 2.90 3.77 1.89
N VAL A 67 2.04 2.79 2.18
CA VAL A 67 2.45 1.43 2.58
C VAL A 67 1.86 0.41 1.61
N SER A 68 2.69 -0.52 1.15
CA SER A 68 2.31 -1.70 0.38
C SER A 68 2.46 -2.94 1.27
N VAL A 69 1.39 -3.70 1.42
CA VAL A 69 1.40 -4.98 2.13
C VAL A 69 1.21 -6.09 1.10
N GLY A 70 2.19 -6.98 1.02
CA GLY A 70 2.18 -8.14 0.13
C GLY A 70 1.70 -9.41 0.83
N TYR A 71 2.28 -10.52 0.40
CA TYR A 71 2.04 -11.84 0.96
C TYR A 71 2.65 -11.92 2.37
N LEU A 72 1.87 -12.34 3.37
CA LEU A 72 2.34 -12.52 4.74
C LEU A 72 1.73 -13.80 5.32
N THR A 73 2.55 -14.63 5.96
CA THR A 73 2.15 -15.90 6.59
C THR A 73 2.37 -15.91 8.10
N ASP A 74 2.77 -14.78 8.67
CA ASP A 74 3.00 -14.61 10.10
C ASP A 74 1.91 -13.70 10.70
N ASP A 75 1.01 -14.30 11.47
CA ASP A 75 -0.09 -13.60 12.14
C ASP A 75 0.40 -12.58 13.19
N SER A 76 1.57 -12.83 13.78
CA SER A 76 2.19 -11.91 14.73
C SER A 76 2.68 -10.63 14.05
N VAL A 77 3.29 -10.75 12.86
CA VAL A 77 3.73 -9.60 12.04
C VAL A 77 2.54 -8.78 11.57
N ILE A 78 1.48 -9.45 11.10
CA ILE A 78 0.25 -8.77 10.67
C ILE A 78 -0.39 -8.00 11.83
N SER A 79 -0.49 -8.63 13.00
CA SER A 79 -1.07 -8.02 14.19
C SER A 79 -0.23 -6.85 14.70
N TYR A 80 1.11 -6.98 14.65
CA TYR A 80 2.02 -5.90 15.01
C TYR A 80 1.90 -4.70 14.07
N LEU A 81 1.88 -4.95 12.75
CA LEU A 81 1.67 -3.91 11.74
C LEU A 81 0.32 -3.20 11.93
N ALA A 82 -0.76 -3.95 12.16
CA ALA A 82 -2.07 -3.37 12.46
C ALA A 82 -2.04 -2.48 13.72
N GLY A 83 -1.35 -2.94 14.77
CA GLY A 83 -1.08 -2.14 15.97
C GLY A 83 -0.36 -0.83 15.65
N LYS A 84 0.70 -0.89 14.83
CA LYS A 84 1.45 0.30 14.39
C LYS A 84 0.56 1.28 13.63
N LEU A 85 -0.22 0.78 12.68
CA LEU A 85 -1.15 1.58 11.87
C LEU A 85 -2.30 2.18 12.71
N SER A 86 -2.67 1.56 13.83
CA SER A 86 -3.71 2.09 14.72
C SER A 86 -3.29 3.32 15.53
N SER A 87 -2.00 3.63 15.61
CA SER A 87 -1.44 4.61 16.55
C SER A 87 -1.57 6.09 16.15
N GLY A 88 -2.26 6.41 15.04
CA GLY A 88 -2.50 7.79 14.60
C GLY A 88 -3.00 7.89 13.16
N GLU A 89 -2.94 9.09 12.58
CA GLU A 89 -3.09 9.26 11.13
C GLU A 89 -1.90 8.59 10.45
N HIS A 90 -2.17 7.70 9.49
CA HIS A 90 -1.16 6.94 8.81
C HIS A 90 -1.27 7.11 7.30
N ALA A 91 -0.16 6.84 6.62
CA ALA A 91 -0.11 6.82 5.17
C ALA A 91 -1.13 5.81 4.59
N PRO A 92 -1.65 6.06 3.38
CA PRO A 92 -2.55 5.13 2.71
C PRO A 92 -1.91 3.75 2.54
N VAL A 93 -2.63 2.72 2.99
CA VAL A 93 -2.18 1.32 2.92
C VAL A 93 -2.86 0.61 1.75
N VAL A 94 -2.06 -0.06 0.92
CA VAL A 94 -2.50 -0.93 -0.17
C VAL A 94 -2.09 -2.35 0.14
N ALA A 95 -3.04 -3.28 0.20
CA ALA A 95 -2.75 -4.67 0.53
C ALA A 95 -3.11 -5.61 -0.61
N ARG A 96 -2.22 -6.59 -0.88
CA ARG A 96 -2.51 -7.77 -1.69
C ARG A 96 -2.23 -9.02 -0.83
N PRO A 97 -3.21 -9.44 0.00
CA PRO A 97 -3.01 -10.51 0.99
C PRO A 97 -2.44 -11.80 0.39
N SER A 98 -2.90 -12.20 -0.79
CA SER A 98 -2.50 -13.46 -1.43
C SER A 98 -2.66 -14.66 -0.48
N MET A 99 -3.76 -14.70 0.26
CA MET A 99 -4.13 -15.81 1.16
C MET A 99 -4.47 -17.07 0.38
N ILE A 100 -4.93 -16.90 -0.86
CA ILE A 100 -5.27 -17.97 -1.80
C ILE A 100 -4.60 -17.67 -3.13
N SER A 101 -3.98 -18.66 -3.77
CA SER A 101 -3.38 -18.51 -5.10
C SER A 101 -4.45 -18.26 -6.17
N ASP A 102 -4.03 -17.79 -7.35
CA ASP A 102 -4.94 -17.60 -8.49
C ASP A 102 -5.51 -18.93 -9.03
N ASP A 103 -4.93 -20.08 -8.59
CA ASP A 103 -5.37 -21.44 -8.87
C ASP A 103 -6.16 -22.09 -7.71
N GLY A 104 -6.40 -21.33 -6.64
CA GLY A 104 -7.21 -21.77 -5.49
C GLY A 104 -6.46 -22.57 -4.43
N ASP A 105 -5.12 -22.53 -4.39
CA ASP A 105 -4.36 -23.08 -3.27
C ASP A 105 -4.46 -22.15 -2.07
N ILE A 106 -4.85 -22.66 -0.92
CA ILE A 106 -4.80 -21.89 0.33
C ILE A 106 -3.35 -21.83 0.79
N LEU A 107 -2.82 -20.61 0.89
CA LEU A 107 -1.40 -20.35 1.18
C LEU A 107 -1.14 -20.00 2.64
N VAL A 108 -2.20 -19.73 3.40
CA VAL A 108 -2.12 -19.29 4.80
C VAL A 108 -2.99 -20.15 5.70
N ASP A 109 -2.68 -20.16 6.99
CA ASP A 109 -3.52 -20.78 8.00
C ASP A 109 -4.66 -19.85 8.47
N GLU A 110 -5.52 -20.39 9.34
CA GLU A 110 -6.66 -19.65 9.91
C GLU A 110 -6.22 -18.45 10.76
N SER A 111 -5.13 -18.57 11.52
CA SER A 111 -4.61 -17.48 12.35
C SER A 111 -4.19 -16.28 11.51
N VAL A 112 -3.53 -16.51 10.37
CA VAL A 112 -3.12 -15.46 9.43
C VAL A 112 -4.33 -14.81 8.78
N TYR A 113 -5.33 -15.60 8.36
CA TYR A 113 -6.60 -15.06 7.85
C TYR A 113 -7.26 -14.12 8.86
N HIS A 114 -7.37 -14.54 10.12
CA HIS A 114 -7.96 -13.74 11.18
C HIS A 114 -7.15 -12.47 11.48
N ALA A 115 -5.83 -12.58 11.59
CA ALA A 115 -4.99 -11.40 11.77
C ALA A 115 -5.19 -10.39 10.63
N PHE A 116 -5.31 -10.87 9.39
CA PHE A 116 -5.55 -9.99 8.24
C PHE A 116 -6.94 -9.36 8.28
N ALA A 117 -8.00 -10.20 8.35
CA ALA A 117 -9.39 -9.77 8.26
C ALA A 117 -9.84 -8.93 9.47
N ASP A 118 -9.46 -9.33 10.68
CA ASP A 118 -9.97 -8.72 11.91
C ASP A 118 -9.08 -7.56 12.39
N HIS A 119 -7.76 -7.62 12.14
CA HIS A 119 -6.83 -6.60 12.62
C HIS A 119 -6.40 -5.63 11.52
N LEU A 120 -5.97 -6.12 10.35
CA LEU A 120 -5.33 -5.26 9.35
C LEU A 120 -6.33 -4.58 8.39
N MET A 121 -7.41 -5.24 7.98
CA MET A 121 -8.35 -4.73 6.97
C MET A 121 -8.93 -3.34 7.28
N LYS A 122 -9.17 -3.02 8.55
CA LYS A 122 -9.69 -1.70 8.97
C LYS A 122 -8.72 -0.53 8.73
N HIS A 123 -7.44 -0.82 8.46
CA HIS A 123 -6.40 0.16 8.15
C HIS A 123 -6.08 0.23 6.65
N ILE A 124 -6.69 -0.64 5.84
CA ILE A 124 -6.40 -0.73 4.41
C ILE A 124 -7.25 0.27 3.63
N LYS A 125 -6.61 1.15 2.85
CA LYS A 125 -7.30 2.04 1.92
C LYS A 125 -7.69 1.33 0.63
N THR A 126 -6.88 0.39 0.16
CA THR A 126 -7.15 -0.39 -1.06
C THR A 126 -6.69 -1.83 -0.90
N VAL A 127 -7.59 -2.78 -1.07
CA VAL A 127 -7.28 -4.21 -1.08
C VAL A 127 -7.37 -4.76 -2.50
N ILE A 128 -6.40 -5.59 -2.88
CA ILE A 128 -6.34 -6.30 -4.15
C ILE A 128 -6.53 -7.77 -3.85
N VAL A 129 -7.63 -8.34 -4.33
CA VAL A 129 -8.02 -9.73 -4.11
C VAL A 129 -8.15 -10.44 -5.44
N ASN A 130 -7.87 -11.74 -5.47
CA ASN A 130 -8.29 -12.57 -6.60
C ASN A 130 -9.73 -13.07 -6.43
N SER A 131 -10.19 -13.90 -7.36
CA SER A 131 -11.56 -14.44 -7.38
C SER A 131 -11.89 -15.26 -6.14
N TYR A 132 -10.96 -16.08 -5.64
CA TYR A 132 -11.19 -16.93 -4.46
C TYR A 132 -11.17 -16.13 -3.16
N GLU A 133 -10.26 -15.17 -3.04
CA GLU A 133 -10.23 -14.25 -1.91
C GLU A 133 -11.48 -13.35 -1.89
N ALA A 134 -12.01 -12.97 -3.05
CA ALA A 134 -13.27 -12.24 -3.15
C ALA A 134 -14.45 -13.07 -2.61
N GLU A 135 -14.52 -14.37 -2.89
CA GLU A 135 -15.51 -15.27 -2.30
C GLU A 135 -15.35 -15.38 -0.78
N LEU A 136 -14.11 -15.60 -0.32
CA LEU A 136 -13.78 -15.73 1.10
C LEU A 136 -14.22 -14.48 1.88
N LEU A 137 -13.76 -13.30 1.47
CA LEU A 137 -14.00 -12.05 2.19
C LEU A 137 -15.43 -11.52 2.04
N SER A 138 -16.14 -11.91 0.97
CA SER A 138 -17.56 -11.56 0.82
C SER A 138 -18.49 -12.53 1.55
N GLY A 139 -18.00 -13.74 1.86
CA GLY A 139 -18.73 -14.80 2.54
C GLY A 139 -19.76 -15.49 1.65
N PHE A 140 -19.60 -15.43 0.31
CA PHE A 140 -20.46 -16.16 -0.61
C PHE A 140 -19.72 -16.57 -1.89
N GLU A 141 -20.19 -17.67 -2.48
CA GLU A 141 -19.72 -18.20 -3.76
C GLU A 141 -20.10 -17.30 -4.93
N CYS A 142 -19.17 -17.12 -5.87
CA CYS A 142 -19.36 -16.37 -7.09
C CYS A 142 -19.40 -17.33 -8.27
N VAL A 143 -20.55 -17.45 -8.93
CA VAL A 143 -20.75 -18.40 -10.05
C VAL A 143 -20.76 -17.67 -11.40
N MET A 144 -21.09 -16.38 -11.39
CA MET A 144 -21.14 -15.55 -12.59
C MET A 144 -20.49 -14.18 -12.38
N GLU A 145 -20.15 -13.50 -13.48
CA GLU A 145 -19.48 -12.19 -13.44
C GLU A 145 -20.14 -11.17 -12.48
N SER A 146 -21.48 -11.10 -12.45
CA SER A 146 -22.20 -10.17 -11.57
C SER A 146 -22.01 -10.45 -10.08
N ASP A 147 -21.68 -11.69 -9.70
CA ASP A 147 -21.39 -12.04 -8.31
C ASP A 147 -20.11 -11.39 -7.83
N TYR A 148 -19.06 -11.34 -8.66
CA TYR A 148 -17.80 -10.69 -8.30
C TYR A 148 -17.96 -9.18 -8.07
N MET A 149 -18.85 -8.52 -8.82
CA MET A 149 -19.19 -7.12 -8.56
C MET A 149 -19.93 -6.94 -7.23
N ARG A 150 -20.82 -7.88 -6.89
CA ARG A 150 -21.49 -7.91 -5.59
C ARG A 150 -20.51 -8.20 -4.46
N ALA A 151 -19.54 -9.08 -4.68
CA ALA A 151 -18.49 -9.43 -3.73
C ALA A 151 -17.61 -8.21 -3.43
N ALA A 152 -17.13 -7.52 -4.47
CA ALA A 152 -16.36 -6.30 -4.32
C ALA A 152 -17.11 -5.23 -3.50
N LYS A 153 -18.40 -5.01 -3.78
CA LYS A 153 -19.25 -4.09 -2.99
C LYS A 153 -19.44 -4.56 -1.54
N LYS A 154 -19.62 -5.85 -1.32
CA LYS A 154 -19.78 -6.42 0.02
C LYS A 154 -18.51 -6.23 0.85
N ILE A 155 -17.34 -6.47 0.26
CA ILE A 155 -16.04 -6.25 0.90
C ILE A 155 -15.86 -4.76 1.19
N HIS A 156 -16.12 -3.88 0.22
CA HIS A 156 -16.07 -2.42 0.41
C HIS A 156 -16.94 -1.97 1.59
N ASN A 157 -18.20 -2.40 1.63
CA ASN A 157 -19.13 -2.00 2.69
C ASN A 157 -18.77 -2.59 4.06
N THR A 158 -18.13 -3.76 4.09
CA THR A 158 -17.73 -4.43 5.34
C THR A 158 -16.48 -3.77 5.94
N PHE A 159 -15.49 -3.45 5.12
CA PHE A 159 -14.17 -3.02 5.61
C PHE A 159 -13.85 -1.53 5.36
N GLY A 160 -14.67 -0.81 4.60
CA GLY A 160 -14.47 0.61 4.30
C GLY A 160 -13.32 0.90 3.32
N CYS A 161 -12.78 -0.13 2.66
CA CYS A 161 -11.64 -0.02 1.75
C CYS A 161 -12.08 -0.03 0.27
N HIS A 162 -11.25 0.51 -0.62
CA HIS A 162 -11.43 0.26 -2.06
C HIS A 162 -11.03 -1.18 -2.38
N VAL A 163 -11.76 -1.81 -3.30
CA VAL A 163 -11.57 -3.23 -3.61
C VAL A 163 -11.26 -3.39 -5.08
N ILE A 164 -10.19 -4.11 -5.37
CA ILE A 164 -9.81 -4.52 -6.70
C ILE A 164 -9.91 -6.04 -6.77
N VAL A 165 -10.79 -6.56 -7.63
CA VAL A 165 -10.81 -7.99 -7.96
C VAL A 165 -10.02 -8.18 -9.25
N THR A 166 -8.93 -8.93 -9.19
CA THR A 166 -8.05 -9.11 -10.36
C THR A 166 -8.72 -9.90 -11.47
N ALA A 167 -8.26 -9.68 -12.70
CA ALA A 167 -8.74 -10.44 -13.84
C ALA A 167 -8.38 -11.92 -13.73
N SER A 168 -9.33 -12.77 -14.09
CA SER A 168 -9.21 -14.22 -14.15
C SER A 168 -10.23 -14.76 -15.17
N GLU A 169 -10.22 -16.07 -15.43
CA GLU A 169 -11.27 -16.68 -16.26
C GLU A 169 -12.66 -16.47 -15.64
N GLN A 170 -12.76 -16.55 -14.31
CA GLN A 170 -14.00 -16.40 -13.56
C GLN A 170 -14.60 -14.99 -13.66
N THR A 171 -13.76 -13.99 -13.92
CA THR A 171 -14.18 -12.60 -14.12
C THR A 171 -14.27 -12.20 -15.61
N GLY A 172 -14.26 -13.18 -16.52
CA GLY A 172 -14.31 -12.94 -17.96
C GLY A 172 -13.05 -12.23 -18.50
N GLY A 173 -11.92 -12.36 -17.80
CA GLY A 173 -10.66 -11.70 -18.13
C GLY A 173 -10.61 -10.21 -17.78
N LYS A 174 -11.59 -9.70 -17.02
CA LYS A 174 -11.68 -8.29 -16.64
C LYS A 174 -11.43 -8.08 -15.16
N LEU A 175 -10.89 -6.91 -14.84
CA LEU A 175 -10.70 -6.45 -13.47
C LEU A 175 -11.94 -5.71 -12.99
N ILE A 176 -12.26 -5.80 -11.70
CA ILE A 176 -13.31 -4.99 -11.07
C ILE A 176 -12.64 -4.00 -10.12
N ALA A 177 -12.97 -2.72 -10.24
CA ALA A 177 -12.60 -1.70 -9.26
C ALA A 177 -13.85 -1.18 -8.55
N CYS A 178 -13.88 -1.30 -7.22
CA CYS A 178 -14.88 -0.70 -6.34
C CYS A 178 -14.22 0.43 -5.54
N VAL A 179 -14.49 1.68 -5.92
CA VAL A 179 -13.89 2.89 -5.35
C VAL A 179 -15.01 3.78 -4.80
N GLY A 180 -15.16 3.78 -3.46
CA GLY A 180 -16.31 4.38 -2.79
C GLY A 180 -17.61 3.72 -3.27
N ASP A 181 -18.64 4.53 -3.53
CA ASP A 181 -19.95 4.03 -3.97
C ASP A 181 -19.97 3.53 -5.44
N LYS A 182 -18.86 3.66 -6.18
CA LYS A 182 -18.78 3.31 -7.60
C LYS A 182 -18.04 1.99 -7.79
N SER A 183 -18.63 1.12 -8.60
CA SER A 183 -18.01 -0.12 -9.06
C SER A 183 -18.03 -0.18 -10.58
N SER A 184 -16.90 -0.51 -11.20
CA SER A 184 -16.79 -0.66 -12.65
C SER A 184 -15.92 -1.84 -13.05
N TRP A 185 -16.29 -2.45 -14.17
CA TRP A 185 -15.40 -3.34 -14.91
C TRP A 185 -14.33 -2.52 -15.63
N MET A 186 -13.11 -3.02 -15.61
CA MET A 186 -11.96 -2.45 -16.28
C MET A 186 -11.31 -3.52 -17.14
N ASP A 187 -11.16 -3.24 -18.43
CA ASP A 187 -10.36 -4.08 -19.31
C ASP A 187 -8.88 -3.89 -18.97
N LEU A 188 -8.13 -5.00 -18.92
CA LEU A 188 -6.69 -4.91 -18.73
C LEU A 188 -6.02 -4.43 -20.02
N PRO A 189 -5.11 -3.44 -19.94
CA PRO A 189 -4.30 -3.08 -21.09
C PRO A 189 -3.49 -4.28 -21.57
N LYS A 190 -3.30 -4.39 -22.88
CA LYS A 190 -2.31 -5.32 -23.41
C LYS A 190 -0.92 -4.84 -22.98
N TYR A 191 -0.03 -5.78 -22.70
CA TYR A 191 1.38 -5.46 -22.46
C TYR A 191 1.96 -4.73 -23.67
N ALA A 192 2.69 -3.66 -23.40
CA ALA A 192 3.47 -2.96 -24.42
C ALA A 192 4.54 -3.89 -25.00
N GLU A 193 4.95 -3.61 -26.24
CA GLU A 193 5.96 -4.41 -26.92
C GLU A 193 7.28 -4.41 -26.13
N GLY A 194 7.86 -5.60 -25.92
CA GLY A 194 9.11 -5.78 -25.17
C GLY A 194 8.98 -5.60 -23.65
N PHE A 195 7.76 -5.45 -23.12
CA PHE A 195 7.54 -5.35 -21.69
C PHE A 195 7.49 -6.73 -21.03
N GLU A 196 8.22 -6.89 -19.93
CA GLU A 196 8.26 -8.13 -19.15
C GLU A 196 7.01 -8.27 -18.27
N PRO A 197 6.15 -9.28 -18.51
CA PRO A 197 5.01 -9.55 -17.64
C PRO A 197 5.46 -9.83 -16.22
N HIS A 198 4.65 -9.44 -15.24
CA HIS A 198 4.91 -9.66 -13.82
C HIS A 198 6.18 -8.99 -13.25
N LYS A 199 6.93 -8.16 -13.99
CA LYS A 199 8.08 -7.42 -13.45
C LYS A 199 7.74 -6.59 -12.20
N TYR A 200 6.57 -5.95 -12.20
CA TYR A 200 6.15 -5.01 -11.15
C TYR A 200 5.06 -5.57 -10.23
N ALA A 201 5.01 -5.08 -9.00
CA ALA A 201 3.99 -5.40 -8.02
C ALA A 201 2.86 -4.35 -8.08
N LEU A 202 1.64 -4.80 -8.40
CA LEU A 202 0.48 -3.91 -8.56
C LEU A 202 0.13 -3.15 -7.27
N SER A 203 0.23 -3.79 -6.10
CA SER A 203 0.01 -3.14 -4.79
C SER A 203 0.98 -1.98 -4.58
N SER A 204 2.26 -2.21 -4.87
CA SER A 204 3.30 -1.20 -4.75
C SER A 204 3.13 -0.07 -5.76
N ALA A 205 2.69 -0.36 -6.99
CA ALA A 205 2.40 0.67 -7.99
C ALA A 205 1.23 1.58 -7.58
N ILE A 206 0.17 1.01 -7.01
CA ILE A 206 -0.96 1.80 -6.47
C ILE A 206 -0.52 2.62 -5.25
N ALA A 207 0.27 2.04 -4.35
CA ALA A 207 0.84 2.75 -3.20
C ALA A 207 1.70 3.94 -3.66
N CYS A 208 2.52 3.77 -4.70
CA CYS A 208 3.28 4.85 -5.30
C CYS A 208 2.38 5.94 -5.91
N GLY A 209 1.28 5.57 -6.55
CA GLY A 209 0.27 6.55 -7.00
C GLY A 209 -0.27 7.42 -5.86
N TYR A 210 -0.57 6.80 -4.72
CA TYR A 210 -0.95 7.55 -3.52
C TYR A 210 0.17 8.44 -2.97
N ALA A 211 1.42 7.96 -2.95
CA ALA A 211 2.57 8.76 -2.54
C ALA A 211 2.77 9.98 -3.45
N HIS A 212 2.46 9.87 -4.75
CA HIS A 212 2.43 10.98 -5.71
C HIS A 212 1.20 11.90 -5.58
N GLY A 213 0.26 11.58 -4.68
CA GLY A 213 -0.91 12.41 -4.41
C GLY A 213 -2.09 12.17 -5.36
N PHE A 214 -2.08 11.09 -6.13
CA PHE A 214 -3.19 10.73 -7.01
C PHE A 214 -4.41 10.30 -6.19
N SER A 215 -5.61 10.55 -6.74
CA SER A 215 -6.84 9.97 -6.21
C SER A 215 -6.86 8.45 -6.37
N SER A 216 -7.77 7.76 -5.68
CA SER A 216 -7.83 6.29 -5.74
C SER A 216 -8.06 5.72 -7.13
N ILE A 217 -8.89 6.36 -7.96
CA ILE A 217 -9.10 5.90 -9.33
C ILE A 217 -7.87 6.17 -10.20
N GLU A 218 -7.24 7.34 -10.06
CA GLU A 218 -6.03 7.70 -10.79
C GLU A 218 -4.86 6.79 -10.42
N SER A 219 -4.67 6.47 -9.13
CA SER A 219 -3.67 5.51 -8.66
C SER A 219 -3.86 4.13 -9.29
N ILE A 220 -5.09 3.64 -9.38
CA ILE A 220 -5.42 2.33 -9.97
C ILE A 220 -5.16 2.35 -11.48
N GLU A 221 -5.71 3.32 -12.20
CA GLU A 221 -5.54 3.45 -13.65
C GLU A 221 -4.09 3.69 -14.05
N PHE A 222 -3.34 4.45 -13.25
CA PHE A 222 -1.92 4.64 -13.46
C PHE A 222 -1.16 3.33 -13.25
N ALA A 223 -1.37 2.67 -12.12
CA ALA A 223 -0.70 1.42 -11.79
C ALA A 223 -0.95 0.32 -12.83
N LEU A 224 -2.18 0.18 -13.33
CA LEU A 224 -2.49 -0.77 -14.40
C LEU A 224 -1.74 -0.46 -15.71
N GLY A 225 -1.65 0.82 -16.09
CA GLY A 225 -0.87 1.23 -17.26
C GLY A 225 0.63 1.03 -17.05
N PHE A 226 1.14 1.34 -15.85
CA PHE A 226 2.55 1.20 -15.50
C PHE A 226 2.99 -0.27 -15.50
N CYS A 227 2.22 -1.13 -14.82
CA CYS A 227 2.48 -2.57 -14.75
C CYS A 227 2.29 -3.30 -16.09
N THR A 228 1.82 -2.62 -17.14
CA THR A 228 1.70 -3.14 -18.50
C THR A 228 2.61 -2.44 -19.51
N GLY A 229 3.43 -1.47 -19.06
CA GLY A 229 4.35 -0.71 -19.92
C GLY A 229 3.70 0.39 -20.76
N ASN A 230 2.41 0.67 -20.52
CA ASN A 230 1.64 1.68 -21.24
C ASN A 230 1.70 3.07 -20.61
N LYS A 231 2.22 3.19 -19.39
CA LYS A 231 2.43 4.47 -18.70
C LYS A 231 3.80 4.49 -18.03
N LYS A 232 4.42 5.65 -17.99
CA LYS A 232 5.64 5.91 -17.23
C LYS A 232 5.45 7.13 -16.34
N ILE A 233 6.23 7.22 -15.26
CA ILE A 233 6.07 8.34 -14.31
C ILE A 233 6.53 9.66 -14.93
N GLU A 234 7.48 9.60 -15.87
CA GLU A 234 7.96 10.74 -16.66
C GLU A 234 6.88 11.35 -17.55
N ASP A 235 5.82 10.60 -17.87
CA ASP A 235 4.69 11.12 -18.66
C ASP A 235 3.79 12.07 -17.84
N LEU A 236 3.90 12.04 -16.50
CA LEU A 236 3.05 12.79 -15.57
C LEU A 236 3.81 13.86 -14.77
N ILE A 237 5.03 13.54 -14.34
CA ILE A 237 5.94 14.50 -13.75
C ILE A 237 6.65 15.12 -14.95
N GLY A 238 6.10 16.21 -15.50
CA GLY A 238 6.66 16.86 -16.68
C GLY A 238 8.18 16.85 -16.62
N THR A 239 8.83 16.30 -17.64
CA THR A 239 10.29 16.12 -17.70
C THR A 239 10.94 17.36 -17.11
N PRO A 240 11.83 17.23 -16.09
CA PRO A 240 12.70 18.35 -15.76
C PRO A 240 13.29 18.80 -17.09
N GLU A 241 13.14 20.08 -17.44
CA GLU A 241 13.88 20.60 -18.58
C GLU A 241 15.33 20.16 -18.38
N PRO A 242 15.99 19.57 -19.40
CA PRO A 242 17.40 19.25 -19.25
C PRO A 242 18.05 20.54 -18.77
N GLU A 243 18.68 20.51 -17.60
CA GLU A 243 19.43 21.67 -17.12
C GLU A 243 20.30 22.11 -18.28
N ASP A 244 20.04 23.32 -18.79
CA ASP A 244 20.88 23.92 -19.82
C ASP A 244 22.31 23.71 -19.34
N PRO A 245 23.20 23.07 -20.14
CA PRO A 245 24.56 22.81 -19.70
C PRO A 245 25.09 24.14 -19.21
N VAL A 246 25.34 24.24 -17.90
CA VAL A 246 25.77 25.47 -17.26
C VAL A 246 26.87 26.04 -18.16
N LYS A 247 26.57 27.14 -18.84
CA LYS A 247 27.57 27.83 -19.66
C LYS A 247 28.69 28.09 -18.69
N ALA A 248 29.82 27.44 -18.89
CA ALA A 248 31.01 27.66 -18.09
C ALA A 248 31.28 29.16 -18.12
N GLU A 249 30.89 29.86 -17.06
CA GLU A 249 31.28 31.24 -16.86
C GLU A 249 32.80 31.21 -16.74
N LYS A 250 33.46 31.94 -17.64
CA LYS A 250 34.91 32.09 -17.59
C LYS A 250 35.27 32.53 -16.16
N PRO A 251 36.21 31.85 -15.49
CA PRO A 251 36.59 32.26 -14.16
C PRO A 251 37.09 33.70 -14.21
N ALA A 252 36.52 34.55 -13.37
CA ALA A 252 37.01 35.91 -13.17
C ALA A 252 38.48 35.82 -12.74
N GLU A 253 39.37 36.38 -13.57
CA GLU A 253 40.77 36.54 -13.20
C GLU A 253 40.88 37.44 -11.97
N ASN A 254 41.67 36.97 -11.00
CA ASN A 254 42.07 37.61 -9.74
C ASN A 254 41.19 37.34 -8.52
N ILE A 255 41.45 36.21 -7.86
CA ILE A 255 41.38 36.14 -6.39
C ILE A 255 42.69 35.58 -5.87
N SER A 256 43.41 36.42 -5.13
CA SER A 256 44.67 36.14 -4.44
C SER A 256 44.44 35.12 -3.31
N PHE A 257 45.22 34.04 -3.34
CA PHE A 257 45.31 33.07 -2.25
C PHE A 257 45.94 33.72 -1.01
N VAL A 258 45.20 33.77 0.11
CA VAL A 258 45.77 34.04 1.44
C VAL A 258 45.86 32.73 2.19
N SER A 259 47.08 32.40 2.64
CA SER A 259 47.39 31.09 3.23
C SER A 259 46.77 30.87 4.63
N PRO A 260 46.65 29.61 5.09
CA PRO A 260 45.86 29.21 6.26
C PRO A 260 46.33 29.78 7.62
N GLY A 261 47.47 30.47 7.68
CA GLY A 261 48.04 31.01 8.93
C GLY A 261 47.39 32.31 9.44
N LYS A 262 46.49 32.93 8.66
CA LYS A 262 45.81 34.18 9.04
C LYS A 262 44.48 33.94 9.78
N ALA A 263 43.73 32.90 9.39
CA ALA A 263 42.42 32.58 9.98
C ALA A 263 42.51 32.19 11.48
N LEU A 264 43.62 31.60 11.92
CA LEU A 264 43.83 31.19 13.32
C LEU A 264 44.21 32.35 14.25
N ARG A 265 44.54 33.54 13.72
CA ARG A 265 44.91 34.72 14.52
C ARG A 265 43.71 35.61 14.87
N ASP A 266 42.63 35.52 14.09
CA ASP A 266 41.44 36.37 14.23
C ASP A 266 40.42 35.79 15.23
N ILE A 267 40.44 34.47 15.46
CA ILE A 267 39.61 33.79 16.47
C ILE A 267 40.03 34.16 17.91
N ALA A 268 41.27 34.61 18.11
CA ALA A 268 41.81 34.97 19.43
C ALA A 268 41.54 36.44 19.85
N ARG A 269 40.77 37.24 19.09
CA ARG A 269 40.50 38.66 19.39
C ARG A 269 39.03 39.05 19.53
N GLY A 270 38.11 38.08 19.51
CA GLY A 270 36.66 38.31 19.64
C GLY A 270 36.11 38.43 21.07
N PHE A 271 36.95 38.63 22.08
CA PHE A 271 36.50 39.03 23.43
C PHE A 271 36.70 40.53 23.60
N ASN A 272 35.67 41.32 23.31
CA ASN A 272 35.25 42.52 24.07
C ASN A 272 34.20 43.34 23.29
N SER A 273 33.23 43.85 24.06
CA SER A 273 32.24 44.90 23.75
C SER A 273 31.05 44.49 22.86
N GLU A 274 29.80 44.88 23.11
CA GLU A 274 29.15 45.60 24.20
C GLU A 274 27.62 45.46 24.04
N PHE A 275 26.93 45.62 25.16
CA PHE A 275 25.48 45.82 25.34
C PHE A 275 24.75 46.67 24.27
N LYS A 276 23.50 46.30 23.94
CA LYS A 276 22.31 47.13 24.23
C LYS A 276 20.96 46.44 23.99
N SER A 277 20.06 46.74 24.92
CA SER A 277 18.66 46.35 25.12
C SER A 277 17.66 47.19 24.32
N THR A 278 16.48 46.61 24.01
CA THR A 278 15.11 47.23 24.01
C THR A 278 14.14 46.13 23.55
N GLU A 279 13.27 45.54 24.38
CA GLU A 279 11.95 46.04 24.79
C GLU A 279 11.10 46.58 23.63
N ASP A 280 10.21 45.74 23.07
CA ASP A 280 8.76 46.01 23.01
C ASP A 280 7.96 44.77 22.56
N ARG A 281 6.95 44.38 23.34
CA ARG A 281 5.91 43.38 23.01
C ARG A 281 4.57 44.12 22.97
N PRO A 282 3.62 43.64 22.15
CA PRO A 282 2.30 43.39 22.71
C PRO A 282 1.80 41.96 22.47
N ALA A 283 1.04 41.46 23.44
CA ALA A 283 0.40 40.16 23.52
C ALA A 283 -1.01 40.18 22.86
N PRO A 284 -1.71 39.04 22.73
CA PRO A 284 -2.57 38.69 21.60
C PRO A 284 -4.01 39.19 21.70
N ALA A 285 -4.70 39.22 20.56
CA ALA A 285 -6.14 39.45 20.49
C ALA A 285 -6.95 38.20 20.90
N VAL A 286 -7.85 38.39 21.87
CA VAL A 286 -8.91 37.47 22.25
C VAL A 286 -10.17 37.84 21.48
N THR A 287 -10.81 36.88 20.80
CA THR A 287 -12.26 36.95 20.55
C THR A 287 -12.88 35.56 20.70
N SER A 288 -13.77 35.49 21.68
CA SER A 288 -14.74 34.46 21.94
C SER A 288 -15.96 34.63 21.03
N VAL A 289 -16.42 33.57 20.34
CA VAL A 289 -17.85 33.34 20.09
C VAL A 289 -18.09 31.84 20.10
N ILE A 290 -18.77 31.39 21.15
CA ILE A 290 -19.47 30.12 21.26
C ILE A 290 -20.82 30.35 20.57
N ASP A 291 -21.17 29.52 19.59
CA ASP A 291 -22.55 29.44 19.10
C ASP A 291 -23.16 28.13 19.57
N GLU A 292 -23.84 28.21 20.72
CA GLU A 292 -24.75 27.20 21.23
C GLU A 292 -26.12 27.42 20.56
N ASN A 293 -26.44 26.63 19.53
CA ASN A 293 -27.80 26.14 19.25
C ASN A 293 -27.86 25.50 17.86
N LEU A 294 -27.77 24.16 17.80
CA LEU A 294 -28.47 23.37 16.77
C LEU A 294 -28.62 21.94 17.32
N ASN A 295 -29.50 21.82 18.31
CA ASN A 295 -29.97 20.54 18.81
C ASN A 295 -31.46 20.42 18.47
N LYS A 296 -31.80 19.65 17.42
CA LYS A 296 -32.97 18.75 17.39
C LYS A 296 -32.97 17.85 16.13
N PRO A 297 -33.43 16.60 16.26
CA PRO A 297 -33.14 15.51 15.34
C PRO A 297 -34.16 15.43 14.20
N ARG A 298 -33.73 15.00 13.01
CA ARG A 298 -34.62 14.55 11.95
C ARG A 298 -34.10 13.24 11.36
N GLY A 299 -34.95 12.22 11.45
CA GLY A 299 -34.89 11.02 10.61
C GLY A 299 -34.24 9.82 11.25
N GLU A 300 -35.04 8.99 11.93
CA GLU A 300 -34.74 7.56 12.06
C GLU A 300 -34.68 6.97 10.65
N VAL A 301 -33.48 6.63 10.19
CA VAL A 301 -33.30 5.72 9.07
C VAL A 301 -33.12 4.34 9.70
N SER A 302 -34.10 3.48 9.49
CA SER A 302 -34.08 2.08 9.90
C SER A 302 -32.82 1.40 9.39
N GLY A 303 -31.85 1.23 10.28
CA GLY A 303 -30.63 0.49 10.01
C GLY A 303 -30.94 -0.98 9.82
N LEU A 304 -30.69 -1.49 8.61
CA LEU A 304 -30.30 -2.88 8.42
C LEU A 304 -28.84 -2.99 8.86
N THR A 305 -28.60 -2.97 10.18
CA THR A 305 -27.36 -3.49 10.75
C THR A 305 -27.42 -4.99 10.62
N ALA A 306 -26.74 -5.53 9.61
CA ALA A 306 -26.35 -6.94 9.65
C ALA A 306 -25.51 -7.15 10.92
N PRO A 307 -25.77 -8.19 11.72
CA PRO A 307 -24.97 -8.44 12.90
C PRO A 307 -23.51 -8.65 12.50
N ALA A 308 -22.58 -8.07 13.27
CA ALA A 308 -21.16 -8.40 13.17
C ALA A 308 -21.04 -9.92 13.37
N LYS A 309 -20.48 -10.62 12.38
CA LYS A 309 -20.24 -12.07 12.45
C LYS A 309 -19.29 -12.33 13.61
N SER A 310 -19.57 -13.39 14.36
CA SER A 310 -18.70 -13.81 15.47
C SER A 310 -17.47 -14.54 14.92
N VAL A 311 -16.38 -14.56 15.69
CA VAL A 311 -15.13 -15.28 15.33
C VAL A 311 -15.38 -16.75 14.94
N SER A 312 -16.42 -17.37 15.51
CA SER A 312 -16.89 -18.73 15.20
C SER A 312 -17.45 -18.88 13.77
N ASP A 313 -18.07 -17.84 13.22
CA ASP A 313 -18.71 -17.89 11.89
C ASP A 313 -17.65 -17.86 10.78
N THR A 314 -16.52 -17.22 11.04
CA THR A 314 -15.39 -17.00 10.11
C THR A 314 -14.42 -18.19 10.01
N VAL A 315 -14.18 -18.93 11.10
CA VAL A 315 -13.44 -20.22 11.05
C VAL A 315 -14.14 -21.21 10.12
N THR A 316 -15.48 -21.17 10.11
CA THR A 316 -16.31 -22.00 9.24
C THR A 316 -16.14 -21.61 7.76
N GLU A 317 -15.80 -20.37 7.43
CA GLU A 317 -15.75 -19.88 6.03
C GLU A 317 -14.48 -20.30 5.29
N LEU A 318 -13.29 -20.14 5.90
CA LEU A 318 -12.04 -20.63 5.30
C LEU A 318 -12.05 -22.16 5.19
N GLN A 319 -12.56 -22.85 6.21
CA GLN A 319 -12.74 -24.31 6.19
C GLN A 319 -13.76 -24.75 5.14
N ALA A 320 -14.92 -24.09 5.04
CA ALA A 320 -15.92 -24.41 4.01
C ALA A 320 -15.38 -24.17 2.59
N LEU A 321 -14.61 -23.10 2.39
CA LEU A 321 -13.95 -22.84 1.12
C LEU A 321 -12.91 -23.92 0.81
N LYS A 322 -12.09 -24.30 1.79
CA LYS A 322 -11.13 -25.41 1.67
C LYS A 322 -11.82 -26.71 1.26
N GLU A 323 -12.86 -27.12 1.98
CA GLU A 323 -13.63 -28.33 1.66
C GLU A 323 -14.23 -28.28 0.25
N ARG A 324 -14.70 -27.10 -0.18
CA ARG A 324 -15.25 -26.91 -1.53
C ARG A 324 -14.18 -27.02 -2.60
N LEU A 325 -13.03 -26.38 -2.41
CA LEU A 325 -11.90 -26.44 -3.36
C LEU A 325 -11.34 -27.86 -3.46
N GLU A 326 -11.24 -28.59 -2.35
CA GLU A 326 -10.85 -30.00 -2.34
C GLU A 326 -11.85 -30.88 -3.10
N LYS A 327 -13.17 -30.65 -2.94
CA LYS A 327 -14.21 -31.37 -3.70
C LYS A 327 -14.12 -31.11 -5.20
N LEU A 328 -13.89 -29.87 -5.63
CA LEU A 328 -13.74 -29.53 -7.05
C LEU A 328 -12.51 -30.21 -7.67
N ARG A 329 -11.39 -30.27 -6.94
CA ARG A 329 -10.18 -30.99 -7.37
C ARG A 329 -10.43 -32.50 -7.47
N GLY A 330 -11.13 -33.09 -6.50
CA GLY A 330 -11.51 -34.50 -6.52
C GLY A 330 -12.47 -34.86 -7.66
N ALA A 331 -13.39 -33.97 -8.02
CA ALA A 331 -14.32 -34.15 -9.14
C ALA A 331 -13.59 -34.09 -10.50
N ALA A 332 -12.66 -33.14 -10.67
CA ALA A 332 -11.86 -33.02 -11.89
C ALA A 332 -10.91 -34.22 -12.10
N GLY A 333 -10.36 -34.78 -11.02
CA GLY A 333 -9.53 -35.99 -11.07
C GLY A 333 -10.28 -37.27 -11.44
N ASN A 334 -11.58 -37.36 -11.12
CA ASN A 334 -12.41 -38.53 -11.45
C ASN A 334 -13.10 -38.45 -12.83
N SER A 335 -13.10 -37.29 -13.49
CA SER A 335 -13.62 -37.12 -14.86
C SER A 335 -12.62 -37.47 -15.97
N GLY A 336 -11.40 -37.90 -15.61
CA GLY A 336 -10.31 -38.25 -16.53
C GLY A 336 -9.88 -39.72 -16.52
N ALA A 337 -10.65 -40.63 -15.92
CA ALA A 337 -10.37 -42.07 -15.86
C ALA A 337 -11.40 -42.89 -16.66
#